data_AF-A0A351SH49-F1
#
_entry.id   AF-A0A351SH49-F1
#
_cell.length_a   1.000
_cell.length_b   1.000
_cell.length_c   1.000
_cell.angle_alpha   90.00
_cell.angle_beta   90.00
_cell.angle_gamma   90.00
#
_symmetry.space_group_name_H-M   'P 1'
#
loop_
_entity.id
_entity.type
_entity.pdbx_description
1 polymer ?
#
loop_
_entity_poly.entity_id
_entity_poly.type
_entity_poly.pdbx_seq_one_letter_code
_entity_poly.pdbx_strand_id
1 'polypeptide(L)'
;MAQAGIRKTQRMFKERGFKDYRNTAIHLIGTGTLWGHHAGDERENARELVLKIDVYHDQREAVDLFSKEIVGTGLSMSTGRCAAGAPGRPKISPVARLFSFLLDKANVPIRVDVDGESVTFNVPTQGGYDPQSVERQHFPEMEVDLRDASAVQLIELAVARSGDKGNDANVGVIARKQEFIPYIKNALTTESVAKWFSHVCEGPVERFELPGTNAFNFLLHDALGGGGVGSLNLDVQAKTYAQQLLAFPVLLPRTLLSS
;
A
#
# COMPACT_ATOMS: atom_id res chain seq x y z
N MET A 1 -4.94 16.78 -19.89
CA MET A 1 -4.97 15.73 -20.94
C MET A 1 -5.60 14.42 -20.42
N ALA A 2 -5.02 13.73 -19.42
CA ALA A 2 -5.50 12.41 -18.97
C ALA A 2 -7.00 12.31 -18.67
N GLN A 3 -7.51 13.21 -17.82
CA GLN A 3 -8.94 13.25 -17.51
C GLN A 3 -9.84 13.48 -18.74
N ALA A 4 -9.36 14.24 -19.73
CA ALA A 4 -10.12 14.47 -20.96
C ALA A 4 -10.18 13.20 -21.82
N GLY A 5 -9.10 12.41 -21.87
CA GLY A 5 -9.07 11.10 -22.53
C GLY A 5 -10.04 10.10 -21.87
N ILE A 6 -10.07 10.05 -20.54
CA ILE A 6 -11.03 9.23 -19.79
C ILE A 6 -12.46 9.68 -20.10
N ARG A 7 -12.79 10.97 -19.95
CA ARG A 7 -14.15 11.48 -20.23
C ARG A 7 -14.60 11.24 -21.67
N LYS A 8 -13.69 11.41 -22.64
CA LYS A 8 -13.98 11.14 -24.06
C LYS A 8 -14.37 9.68 -24.26
N THR A 9 -13.62 8.75 -23.68
CA THR A 9 -13.86 7.31 -23.84
C THR A 9 -15.09 6.85 -23.07
N GLN A 10 -15.40 7.41 -21.89
CA GLN A 10 -16.66 7.18 -21.17
C GLN A 10 -17.88 7.58 -22.01
N ARG A 11 -17.80 8.70 -22.75
CA ARG A 11 -18.87 9.07 -23.69
C ARG A 11 -19.02 8.03 -24.81
N MET A 12 -17.92 7.58 -25.39
CA MET A 12 -17.93 6.54 -26.43
C MET A 12 -18.42 5.19 -25.91
N PHE A 13 -18.20 4.88 -24.62
CA PHE A 13 -18.75 3.67 -23.99
C PHE A 13 -20.28 3.72 -23.97
N LYS A 14 -20.87 4.85 -23.57
CA LYS A 14 -22.32 5.06 -23.60
C LYS A 14 -22.89 4.91 -25.01
N GLU A 15 -22.22 5.49 -26.01
CA GLU A 15 -22.63 5.39 -27.43
C GLU A 15 -22.58 3.96 -27.98
N ARG A 16 -21.73 3.09 -27.41
CA ARG A 16 -21.50 1.71 -27.87
C ARG A 16 -22.10 0.64 -26.96
N GLY A 17 -22.83 1.03 -25.92
CA GLY A 17 -23.45 0.10 -24.96
C GLY A 17 -22.49 -0.58 -24.00
N PHE A 18 -21.26 -0.05 -23.81
CA PHE A 18 -20.36 -0.53 -22.77
C PHE A 18 -20.73 0.07 -21.41
N LYS A 19 -20.42 -0.67 -20.33
CA LYS A 19 -20.45 -0.13 -18.96
C LYS A 19 -19.33 0.91 -18.78
N ASP A 20 -19.38 1.64 -17.67
CA ASP A 20 -18.29 2.54 -17.30
C ASP A 20 -17.10 1.75 -16.75
N TYR A 21 -15.94 2.40 -16.63
CA TYR A 21 -14.76 1.84 -15.96
C TYR A 21 -15.11 1.33 -14.56
N ARG A 22 -14.56 0.17 -14.20
CA ARG A 22 -14.55 -0.28 -12.79
C ARG A 22 -13.73 0.66 -11.93
N ASN A 23 -12.58 1.11 -12.46
CA ASN A 23 -11.70 2.05 -11.79
C ASN A 23 -10.79 2.75 -12.81
N THR A 24 -10.28 3.93 -12.46
CA THR A 24 -9.27 4.67 -13.22
C THR A 24 -8.30 5.33 -12.25
N ALA A 25 -7.01 5.39 -12.60
CA ALA A 25 -6.01 6.12 -11.83
C ALA A 25 -5.14 6.99 -12.74
N ILE A 26 -4.72 8.14 -12.20
CA ILE A 26 -3.81 9.07 -12.86
C ILE A 26 -2.67 9.34 -11.89
N HIS A 27 -1.46 9.00 -12.31
CA HIS A 27 -0.25 9.18 -11.51
C HIS A 27 0.66 10.20 -12.19
N LEU A 28 1.12 11.18 -11.41
CA LEU A 28 2.07 12.22 -11.84
C LEU A 28 3.42 11.92 -11.18
N ILE A 29 4.15 10.96 -11.72
CA ILE A 29 5.39 10.48 -11.10
C ILE A 29 6.45 11.58 -11.24
N GLY A 30 7.05 11.96 -10.11
CA GLY A 30 7.93 13.13 -9.99
C GLY A 30 7.32 14.30 -9.22
N THR A 31 6.04 14.22 -8.84
CA THR A 31 5.34 15.28 -8.06
C THR A 31 5.00 14.84 -6.63
N GLY A 32 5.75 13.90 -6.07
CA GLY A 32 5.38 13.28 -4.78
C GLY A 32 4.09 12.45 -4.82
N THR A 33 3.67 11.89 -5.97
CA THR A 33 2.39 11.16 -6.14
C THR A 33 2.11 10.09 -5.05
N LEU A 34 3.13 9.40 -4.55
CA LEU A 34 2.96 8.37 -3.51
C LEU A 34 2.64 8.92 -2.12
N TRP A 35 2.89 10.22 -1.89
CA TRP A 35 2.84 10.85 -0.58
C TRP A 35 1.50 11.52 -0.25
N GLY A 36 0.54 11.52 -1.19
CA GLY A 36 -0.77 12.13 -0.98
C GLY A 36 -0.66 13.60 -0.55
N HIS A 37 -1.25 13.95 0.60
CA HIS A 37 -1.18 15.29 1.17
C HIS A 37 0.19 15.66 1.77
N HIS A 38 1.11 14.69 1.87
CA HIS A 38 2.45 14.84 2.42
C HIS A 38 3.52 15.12 1.36
N ALA A 39 3.14 15.30 0.10
CA ALA A 39 4.07 15.57 -1.00
C ALA A 39 4.86 16.89 -0.86
N GLY A 40 4.42 17.81 0.00
CA GLY A 40 5.02 19.15 0.12
C GLY A 40 4.94 19.92 -1.20
N ASP A 41 5.95 20.74 -1.47
CA ASP A 41 6.02 21.61 -2.66
C ASP A 41 6.59 20.89 -3.90
N GLU A 42 6.80 19.57 -3.85
CA GLU A 42 7.34 18.76 -4.96
C GLU A 42 6.49 18.91 -6.23
N ARG A 43 5.17 19.08 -6.07
CA ARG A 43 4.25 19.18 -7.19
C ARG A 43 4.38 20.50 -7.94
N GLU A 44 4.53 21.60 -7.21
CA GLU A 44 4.68 22.94 -7.75
C GLU A 44 6.07 23.13 -8.38
N ASN A 45 7.08 22.46 -7.82
CA ASN A 45 8.47 22.58 -8.24
C ASN A 45 8.89 21.58 -9.33
N ALA A 46 8.02 20.64 -9.70
CA ALA A 46 8.31 19.63 -10.71
C ALA A 46 8.58 20.25 -12.09
N ARG A 47 9.81 20.14 -12.57
CA ARG A 47 10.22 20.58 -13.93
C ARG A 47 9.83 19.56 -15.01
N GLU A 48 9.85 18.29 -14.64
CA GLU A 48 9.54 17.15 -15.50
C GLU A 48 8.75 16.12 -14.68
N LEU A 49 7.82 15.41 -15.34
CA LEU A 49 7.06 14.34 -14.71
C LEU A 49 6.75 13.23 -15.71
N VAL A 50 6.50 12.02 -15.20
CA VAL A 50 5.93 10.92 -15.99
C VAL A 50 4.45 10.81 -15.65
N LEU A 51 3.60 11.02 -16.65
CA LEU A 51 2.17 10.77 -16.56
C LEU A 51 1.89 9.29 -16.84
N LYS A 52 1.37 8.58 -15.85
CA LYS A 52 0.83 7.23 -16.02
C LYS A 52 -0.69 7.27 -15.85
N ILE A 53 -1.40 6.60 -16.75
CA ILE A 53 -2.87 6.49 -16.72
C ILE A 53 -3.21 5.02 -16.71
N ASP A 54 -3.92 4.59 -15.68
CA ASP A 54 -4.39 3.23 -15.53
C ASP A 54 -5.92 3.21 -15.65
N VAL A 55 -6.46 2.25 -16.39
CA VAL A 55 -7.92 2.05 -16.53
C VAL A 55 -8.25 0.57 -16.34
N TYR A 56 -9.37 0.30 -15.68
CA TYR A 56 -9.85 -1.05 -15.46
C TYR A 56 -11.31 -1.18 -15.90
N HIS A 57 -11.61 -2.20 -16.69
CA HIS A 57 -12.93 -2.48 -17.22
C HIS A 57 -13.16 -3.99 -17.36
N ASP A 58 -14.41 -4.43 -17.28
CA ASP A 58 -14.80 -5.85 -17.38
C ASP A 58 -14.63 -6.45 -18.78
N GLN A 59 -14.55 -5.60 -19.79
CA GLN A 59 -14.51 -5.97 -21.21
C GLN A 59 -13.24 -5.44 -21.85
N ARG A 60 -12.51 -6.32 -22.55
CA ARG A 60 -11.24 -6.04 -23.21
C ARG A 60 -11.41 -5.00 -24.32
N GLU A 61 -12.54 -5.02 -25.01
CA GLU A 61 -12.89 -4.15 -26.13
C GLU A 61 -12.99 -2.68 -25.69
N ALA A 62 -13.48 -2.42 -24.48
CA ALA A 62 -13.55 -1.08 -23.92
C ALA A 62 -12.14 -0.53 -23.58
N VAL A 63 -11.27 -1.37 -23.01
CA VAL A 63 -9.86 -1.00 -22.76
C VAL A 63 -9.10 -0.82 -24.08
N ASP A 64 -9.42 -1.62 -25.09
CA ASP A 64 -8.89 -1.44 -26.44
C ASP A 64 -9.31 -0.08 -27.01
N LEU A 65 -10.58 0.29 -26.89
CA LEU A 65 -11.04 1.60 -27.30
C LEU A 65 -10.27 2.74 -26.60
N PHE A 66 -10.09 2.68 -25.28
CA PHE A 66 -9.30 3.67 -24.55
C PHE A 66 -7.87 3.78 -25.10
N SER A 67 -7.21 2.63 -25.26
CA SER A 67 -5.83 2.57 -25.71
C SER A 67 -5.65 3.10 -27.15
N LYS A 68 -6.68 3.03 -28.01
CA LYS A 68 -6.67 3.67 -29.34
C LYS A 68 -6.78 5.19 -29.25
N GLU A 69 -7.67 5.68 -28.39
CA GLU A 69 -7.98 7.11 -28.27
C GLU A 69 -6.92 7.92 -27.52
N ILE A 70 -6.30 7.33 -26.50
CA ILE A 70 -5.40 8.06 -25.60
C ILE A 70 -4.14 8.59 -26.30
N VAL A 71 -3.67 7.92 -27.36
CA VAL A 71 -2.50 8.35 -28.13
C VAL A 71 -2.78 9.68 -28.84
N GLY A 72 -3.93 9.79 -29.54
CA GLY A 72 -4.32 11.01 -30.23
C GLY A 72 -4.59 12.17 -29.26
N THR A 73 -5.30 11.89 -28.16
CA THR A 73 -5.52 12.86 -27.07
C THR A 73 -4.19 13.31 -26.46
N GLY A 74 -3.26 12.37 -26.29
CA GLY A 74 -1.90 12.65 -25.87
C GLY A 74 -1.28 13.68 -26.77
N LEU A 75 -1.04 13.34 -28.03
CA LEU A 75 -0.32 14.15 -29.03
C LEU A 75 -0.89 15.56 -29.23
N SER A 76 -2.22 15.71 -29.20
CA SER A 76 -2.91 16.98 -29.50
C SER A 76 -3.06 17.92 -28.30
N MET A 77 -3.08 17.43 -27.06
CA MET A 77 -3.51 18.22 -25.89
C MET A 77 -2.40 18.57 -24.90
N SER A 78 -1.14 18.20 -25.16
CA SER A 78 -0.02 18.59 -24.29
C SER A 78 1.19 19.05 -25.10
N THR A 79 1.79 20.18 -24.72
CA THR A 79 3.05 20.66 -25.28
C THR A 79 4.22 20.12 -24.46
N GLY A 80 5.44 20.11 -25.03
CA GLY A 80 6.66 19.71 -24.31
C GLY A 80 6.75 18.23 -23.90
N ARG A 81 6.00 17.34 -24.56
CA ARG A 81 5.98 15.90 -24.23
C ARG A 81 7.10 15.15 -24.96
N CYS A 82 7.89 14.42 -24.20
CA CYS A 82 8.84 13.43 -24.70
C CYS A 82 8.27 12.01 -24.56
N ALA A 83 8.83 11.04 -25.28
CA ALA A 83 8.48 9.64 -25.08
C ALA A 83 9.00 9.16 -23.71
N ALA A 84 8.14 8.50 -22.93
CA ALA A 84 8.49 7.87 -21.66
C ALA A 84 7.90 6.46 -21.62
N GLY A 85 8.76 5.45 -21.42
CA GLY A 85 8.36 4.04 -21.47
C GLY A 85 8.41 3.43 -22.88
N ALA A 86 7.67 2.33 -23.07
CA ALA A 86 7.71 1.57 -24.32
C ALA A 86 7.04 2.35 -25.47
N PRO A 87 7.62 2.31 -26.69
CA PRO A 87 7.02 2.97 -27.84
C PRO A 87 5.69 2.32 -28.22
N GLY A 88 4.79 3.15 -28.75
CA GLY A 88 3.52 2.70 -29.31
C GLY A 88 2.39 2.64 -28.28
N ARG A 89 1.45 1.75 -28.57
CA ARG A 89 0.14 1.72 -27.90
C ARG A 89 0.20 0.90 -26.60
N PRO A 90 -0.45 1.35 -25.50
CA PRO A 90 -0.49 0.58 -24.25
C PRO A 90 -1.04 -0.83 -24.46
N LYS A 91 -0.33 -1.83 -23.91
CA LYS A 91 -0.75 -3.24 -23.94
C LYS A 91 -1.88 -3.48 -22.94
N ILE A 92 -2.82 -4.34 -23.32
CA ILE A 92 -3.96 -4.75 -22.48
C ILE A 92 -3.65 -6.09 -21.84
N SER A 93 -3.63 -6.15 -20.51
CA SER A 93 -3.42 -7.36 -19.72
C SER A 93 -4.68 -7.76 -18.94
N PRO A 94 -4.93 -9.06 -18.73
CA PRO A 94 -5.96 -9.52 -17.79
C PRO A 94 -5.54 -9.22 -16.34
N VAL A 95 -6.53 -9.10 -15.45
CA VAL A 95 -6.35 -8.91 -14.01
C VAL A 95 -6.71 -10.22 -13.30
N ALA A 96 -5.72 -10.88 -12.69
CA ALA A 96 -5.91 -12.15 -11.97
C ALA A 96 -5.86 -11.92 -10.45
N ARG A 97 -6.99 -11.98 -9.77
CA ARG A 97 -7.06 -11.78 -8.31
C ARG A 97 -6.92 -13.10 -7.56
N LEU A 98 -6.19 -13.07 -6.45
CA LEU A 98 -6.15 -14.18 -5.51
C LEU A 98 -7.44 -14.17 -4.68
N PHE A 99 -8.10 -15.31 -4.58
CA PHE A 99 -9.22 -15.52 -3.66
C PHE A 99 -8.84 -16.66 -2.72
N SER A 100 -8.70 -16.33 -1.44
CA SER A 100 -8.36 -17.30 -0.39
C SER A 100 -9.64 -17.73 0.32
N PHE A 101 -9.78 -19.03 0.56
CA PHE A 101 -10.88 -19.60 1.32
C PHE A 101 -10.37 -20.75 2.17
N LEU A 102 -11.12 -21.10 3.21
CA LEU A 102 -10.81 -22.25 4.03
C LEU A 102 -11.39 -23.51 3.38
N LEU A 103 -10.58 -24.57 3.31
CA LEU A 103 -11.02 -25.90 2.90
C LEU A 103 -10.95 -26.81 4.12
N ASP A 104 -12.00 -27.60 4.34
CA ASP A 104 -12.00 -28.60 5.40
C ASP A 104 -10.85 -29.58 5.19
N LYS A 105 -9.98 -29.68 6.20
CA LYS A 105 -8.78 -30.50 6.22
C LYS A 105 -9.10 -31.98 6.01
N ALA A 106 -10.29 -32.43 6.42
CA ALA A 106 -10.74 -33.80 6.21
C ALA A 106 -10.88 -34.16 4.71
N ASN A 107 -11.02 -33.16 3.84
CA ASN A 107 -11.13 -33.35 2.39
C ASN A 107 -9.78 -33.35 1.66
N VAL A 108 -8.65 -33.24 2.37
CA VAL A 108 -7.31 -33.13 1.77
C VAL A 108 -6.46 -34.35 2.18
N PRO A 109 -6.48 -35.46 1.41
CA PRO A 109 -5.63 -36.61 1.71
C PRO A 109 -4.15 -36.28 1.46
N ILE A 110 -3.30 -36.53 2.45
CA ILE A 110 -1.85 -36.31 2.34
C ILE A 110 -1.14 -37.66 2.11
N ARG A 111 -0.30 -37.69 1.07
CA ARG A 111 0.62 -38.80 0.77
C ARG A 111 2.03 -38.25 0.67
N VAL A 112 2.98 -39.01 1.24
CA VAL A 112 4.41 -38.73 1.14
C VAL A 112 5.04 -39.88 0.39
N ASP A 113 5.84 -39.59 -0.62
CA ASP A 113 6.62 -40.58 -1.36
C ASP A 113 8.09 -40.49 -0.89
N VAL A 114 8.63 -41.62 -0.43
CA VAL A 114 10.03 -41.73 0.01
C VAL A 114 10.60 -43.01 -0.58
N ASP A 115 11.69 -42.88 -1.35
CA ASP A 115 12.40 -44.00 -1.99
C ASP A 115 11.49 -44.95 -2.81
N GLY A 116 10.42 -44.42 -3.39
CA GLY A 116 9.45 -45.18 -4.19
C GLY A 116 8.37 -45.89 -3.37
N GLU A 117 8.33 -45.70 -2.05
CA GLU A 117 7.23 -46.13 -1.18
C GLU A 117 6.31 -44.96 -0.84
N SER A 118 5.00 -45.19 -1.00
CA SER A 118 3.98 -44.19 -0.67
C SER A 118 3.43 -44.43 0.74
N VAL A 119 3.63 -43.46 1.62
CA VAL A 119 3.15 -43.46 3.01
C VAL A 119 1.98 -42.49 3.14
N THR A 120 0.85 -42.96 3.65
CA THR A 120 -0.30 -42.12 3.99
C THR A 120 -0.11 -41.47 5.35
N PHE A 121 -0.33 -40.15 5.42
CA PHE A 121 -0.26 -39.41 6.69
C PHE A 121 -1.65 -38.97 7.14
N ASN A 122 -2.09 -39.46 8.31
CA ASN A 122 -3.35 -39.06 8.91
C ASN A 122 -3.20 -37.71 9.58
N VAL A 123 -3.80 -36.70 8.97
CA VAL A 123 -3.76 -35.34 9.44
C VAL A 123 -4.72 -35.16 10.62
N PRO A 124 -4.28 -34.64 11.78
CA PRO A 124 -5.20 -34.31 12.86
C PRO A 124 -6.23 -33.29 12.39
N THR A 125 -7.52 -33.66 12.47
CA THR A 125 -8.69 -32.81 12.13
C THR A 125 -9.36 -32.22 13.36
N GLN A 126 -8.96 -32.66 14.56
CA GLN A 126 -9.41 -32.10 15.82
C GLN A 126 -8.40 -31.08 16.37
N GLY A 127 -8.90 -30.09 17.11
CA GLY A 127 -8.15 -28.91 17.52
C GLY A 127 -8.32 -27.78 16.51
N GLY A 128 -8.88 -26.65 16.97
CA GLY A 128 -9.03 -25.42 16.20
C GLY A 128 -8.16 -24.32 16.79
N TYR A 129 -7.89 -23.29 15.99
CA TYR A 129 -7.33 -22.05 16.51
C TYR A 129 -8.45 -21.26 17.18
N ASP A 130 -8.29 -20.94 18.46
CA ASP A 130 -9.14 -19.99 19.16
C ASP A 130 -8.49 -18.60 19.11
N PRO A 131 -9.03 -17.63 18.36
CA PRO A 131 -8.48 -16.28 18.33
C PRO A 131 -8.49 -15.61 19.72
N GLN A 132 -9.37 -16.02 20.63
CA GLN A 132 -9.45 -15.45 21.98
C GLN A 132 -8.33 -15.93 22.90
N SER A 133 -7.63 -17.02 22.54
CA SER A 133 -6.52 -17.52 23.34
C SER A 133 -5.22 -16.73 23.15
N VAL A 134 -5.19 -15.74 22.26
CA VAL A 134 -3.99 -14.93 21.98
C VAL A 134 -3.92 -13.73 22.92
N GLU A 135 -2.96 -13.76 23.85
CA GLU A 135 -2.61 -12.62 24.67
C GLU A 135 -1.73 -11.63 23.89
N ARG A 136 -2.29 -10.46 23.56
CA ARG A 136 -1.54 -9.39 22.88
C ARG A 136 -0.55 -8.75 23.87
N GLN A 137 0.70 -8.67 23.45
CA GLN A 137 1.75 -8.00 24.21
C GLN A 137 1.62 -6.48 24.06
N HIS A 138 1.97 -5.77 25.13
CA HIS A 138 1.98 -4.30 25.17
C HIS A 138 3.26 -3.83 25.84
N PHE A 139 3.78 -2.68 25.38
CA PHE A 139 4.77 -1.95 26.15
C PHE A 139 4.13 -1.48 27.46
N PRO A 140 4.89 -1.45 28.57
CA PRO A 140 4.41 -0.84 29.80
C PRO A 140 4.01 0.62 29.56
N GLU A 141 3.19 1.15 30.46
CA GLU A 141 2.98 2.60 30.53
C GLU A 141 4.32 3.26 30.84
N MET A 142 4.66 4.28 30.07
CA MET A 142 5.93 5.00 30.16
C MET A 142 5.64 6.49 30.14
N GLU A 143 6.28 7.25 31.03
CA GLU A 143 6.12 8.70 31.03
C GLU A 143 6.75 9.32 29.78
N VAL A 144 6.02 10.25 29.17
CA VAL A 144 6.47 11.05 28.04
C VAL A 144 6.64 12.47 28.53
N ASP A 145 7.89 12.93 28.66
CA ASP A 145 8.18 14.32 28.93
C ASP A 145 8.29 15.07 27.60
N LEU A 146 7.40 16.02 27.33
CA LEU A 146 7.45 16.85 26.12
C LEU A 146 7.95 18.27 26.38
N ARG A 147 8.50 18.54 27.57
CA ARG A 147 9.10 19.85 27.88
C ARG A 147 10.32 20.08 26.99
N ASP A 148 10.37 21.25 26.35
CA ASP A 148 11.43 21.62 25.40
C ASP A 148 11.63 20.56 24.28
N ALA A 149 10.53 19.92 23.86
CA ALA A 149 10.56 18.99 22.74
C ALA A 149 10.54 19.73 21.40
N SER A 150 11.25 19.17 20.42
CA SER A 150 11.18 19.60 19.02
C SER A 150 10.77 18.45 18.12
N ALA A 151 10.16 18.77 16.98
CA ALA A 151 9.79 17.78 15.98
C ALA A 151 11.05 17.27 15.26
N VAL A 152 11.21 15.95 15.24
CA VAL A 152 12.17 15.21 14.42
C VAL A 152 11.45 14.22 13.53
N GLN A 153 12.10 13.74 12.47
CA GLN A 153 11.52 12.70 11.64
C GLN A 153 11.70 11.33 12.29
N LEU A 154 10.71 10.45 12.15
CA LEU A 154 10.77 9.08 12.69
C LEU A 154 12.02 8.32 12.24
N ILE A 155 12.59 8.62 11.06
CA ILE A 155 13.85 8.05 10.56
C ILE A 155 15.05 8.21 11.50
N GLU A 156 15.06 9.28 12.30
CA GLU A 156 16.08 9.56 13.30
C GLU A 156 15.94 8.63 14.50
N LEU A 157 14.71 8.18 14.81
CA LEU A 157 14.37 7.40 15.99
C LEU A 157 14.21 5.90 15.70
N ALA A 158 13.92 5.53 14.45
CA ALA A 158 13.55 4.17 14.09
C ALA A 158 14.06 3.75 12.70
N VAL A 159 14.04 2.44 12.48
CA VAL A 159 14.11 1.82 11.15
C VAL A 159 12.77 1.19 10.84
N ALA A 160 12.36 1.17 9.56
CA ALA A 160 11.07 0.61 9.17
C ALA A 160 11.15 -0.25 7.91
N ARG A 161 10.24 -1.22 7.80
CA ARG A 161 10.01 -2.06 6.62
C ARG A 161 8.52 -2.24 6.41
N SER A 162 8.12 -2.40 5.16
CA SER A 162 6.71 -2.59 4.81
C SER A 162 6.54 -3.59 3.68
N GLY A 163 5.35 -4.15 3.59
CA GLY A 163 4.99 -5.14 2.58
C GLY A 163 3.49 -5.35 2.50
N ASP A 164 3.08 -6.08 1.48
CA ASP A 164 1.67 -6.44 1.27
C ASP A 164 1.26 -7.67 2.09
N LYS A 165 -0.02 -7.68 2.44
CA LYS A 165 -0.78 -8.80 3.00
C LYS A 165 -2.11 -8.92 2.27
N GLY A 166 -2.05 -9.21 0.97
CA GLY A 166 -3.24 -9.25 0.13
C GLY A 166 -3.68 -7.85 -0.27
N ASN A 167 -4.86 -7.40 0.19
CA ASN A 167 -5.30 -6.02 0.03
C ASN A 167 -4.78 -5.08 1.13
N ASP A 168 -4.22 -5.66 2.19
CA ASP A 168 -3.72 -4.91 3.34
C ASP A 168 -2.23 -4.63 3.19
N ALA A 169 -1.75 -3.65 3.96
CA ALA A 169 -0.34 -3.31 4.04
C ALA A 169 0.14 -3.43 5.49
N ASN A 170 1.32 -4.02 5.68
CA ASN A 170 1.98 -4.02 6.98
C ASN A 170 3.14 -3.01 6.99
N VAL A 171 3.30 -2.27 8.09
CA VAL A 171 4.43 -1.36 8.31
C VAL A 171 5.03 -1.66 9.68
N GLY A 172 6.20 -2.30 9.69
CA GLY A 172 6.98 -2.56 10.90
C GLY A 172 7.92 -1.40 11.19
N VAL A 173 7.97 -0.96 12.45
CA VAL A 173 8.83 0.12 12.95
C VAL A 173 9.61 -0.42 14.14
N ILE A 174 10.94 -0.37 14.10
CA ILE A 174 11.82 -0.81 15.17
C ILE A 174 12.57 0.42 15.70
N ALA A 175 12.41 0.73 16.99
CA ALA A 175 13.10 1.84 17.62
C ALA A 175 14.62 1.57 17.64
N ARG A 176 15.43 2.58 17.33
CA ARG A 176 16.90 2.48 17.35
C ARG A 176 17.44 2.36 18.78
N LYS A 177 16.78 3.04 19.73
CA LYS A 177 17.09 3.02 21.16
C LYS A 177 15.81 2.82 21.94
N GLN A 178 15.88 2.10 23.07
CA GLN A 178 14.73 1.82 23.92
C GLN A 178 14.10 3.09 24.51
N GLU A 179 14.92 4.11 24.78
CA GLU A 179 14.48 5.42 25.27
C GLU A 179 13.56 6.19 24.29
N PHE A 180 13.54 5.81 23.01
CA PHE A 180 12.66 6.44 22.01
C PHE A 180 11.24 5.84 21.98
N ILE A 181 11.04 4.66 22.58
CA ILE A 181 9.76 3.94 22.51
C ILE A 181 8.58 4.76 23.06
N PRO A 182 8.68 5.46 24.22
CA PRO A 182 7.56 6.26 24.72
C PRO A 182 7.09 7.32 23.72
N TYR A 183 8.04 7.98 23.05
CA TYR A 183 7.78 9.04 22.07
C TYR A 183 7.20 8.49 20.76
N ILE A 184 7.74 7.36 20.27
CA ILE A 184 7.20 6.68 19.08
C ILE A 184 5.79 6.14 19.37
N LYS A 185 5.57 5.49 20.52
CA LYS A 185 4.24 4.96 20.94
C LYS A 185 3.20 6.06 21.04
N ASN A 186 3.58 7.22 21.56
CA ASN A 186 2.71 8.38 21.71
C ASN A 186 2.40 9.07 20.37
N ALA A 187 3.37 9.14 19.45
CA ALA A 187 3.19 9.78 18.14
C ALA A 187 2.47 8.87 17.13
N LEU A 188 2.78 7.58 17.10
CA LEU A 188 2.23 6.59 16.18
C LEU A 188 1.06 5.83 16.82
N THR A 189 -0.06 6.53 16.99
CA THR A 189 -1.34 5.90 17.33
C THR A 189 -2.00 5.30 16.08
N THR A 190 -2.99 4.44 16.27
CA THR A 190 -3.80 3.91 15.16
C THR A 190 -4.44 5.03 14.34
N GLU A 191 -4.91 6.09 15.00
CA GLU A 191 -5.57 7.24 14.37
C GLU A 191 -4.57 8.11 13.60
N SER A 192 -3.38 8.36 14.16
CA SER A 192 -2.37 9.19 13.51
C SER A 192 -1.80 8.50 12.27
N VAL A 193 -1.59 7.18 12.33
CA VAL A 193 -1.16 6.38 11.18
C VAL A 193 -2.27 6.26 10.13
N ALA A 194 -3.52 6.03 10.53
CA ALA A 194 -4.66 6.03 9.61
C ALA A 194 -4.79 7.37 8.87
N LYS A 195 -4.63 8.48 9.59
CA LYS A 195 -4.65 9.82 9.00
C LYS A 195 -3.46 10.05 8.05
N TRP A 196 -2.27 9.59 8.41
CA TRP A 196 -1.07 9.73 7.56
C TRP A 196 -1.20 8.97 6.23
N PHE A 197 -1.89 7.82 6.25
CA PHE A 197 -2.12 7.01 5.07
C PHE A 197 -3.51 7.19 4.45
N SER A 198 -4.24 8.27 4.77
CA SER A 198 -5.63 8.44 4.31
C SER A 198 -5.76 8.59 2.79
N HIS A 199 -4.66 8.81 2.06
CA HIS A 199 -4.62 8.83 0.60
C HIS A 199 -4.65 7.45 -0.04
N VAL A 200 -4.48 6.38 0.73
CA VAL A 200 -4.42 4.98 0.25
C VAL A 200 -5.18 3.99 1.14
N CYS A 201 -5.24 4.21 2.45
CA CYS A 201 -5.87 3.34 3.43
C CYS A 201 -7.37 3.65 3.54
N GLU A 202 -8.21 2.71 3.10
CA GLU A 202 -9.68 2.84 3.17
C GLU A 202 -10.27 2.13 4.39
N GLY A 203 -9.54 1.17 4.97
CA GLY A 203 -9.94 0.40 6.15
C GLY A 203 -9.34 0.88 7.47
N PRO A 204 -9.61 0.17 8.58
CA PRO A 204 -9.02 0.47 9.87
C PRO A 204 -7.50 0.25 9.90
N VAL A 205 -6.83 0.84 10.88
CA VAL A 205 -5.43 0.55 11.20
C VAL A 205 -5.36 -0.17 12.55
N GLU A 206 -4.69 -1.32 12.59
CA GLU A 206 -4.34 -2.01 13.83
C GLU A 206 -2.88 -1.79 14.19
N ARG A 207 -2.58 -1.66 15.48
CA ARG A 207 -1.22 -1.61 16.01
C ARG A 207 -0.94 -2.82 16.88
N PHE A 208 0.16 -3.50 16.58
CA PHE A 208 0.72 -4.59 17.35
C PHE A 208 2.02 -4.13 17.99
N GLU A 209 2.12 -4.23 19.31
CA GLU A 209 3.32 -3.88 20.06
C GLU A 209 4.18 -5.14 20.24
N LEU A 210 5.50 -5.00 20.02
CA LEU A 210 6.47 -6.10 20.14
C LEU A 210 7.58 -5.68 21.11
N PRO A 211 7.35 -5.78 22.44
CA PRO A 211 8.31 -5.34 23.45
C PRO A 211 9.66 -6.04 23.36
N GLY A 212 9.69 -7.32 23.02
CA GLY A 212 10.93 -8.11 22.91
C GLY A 212 11.89 -7.62 21.83
N THR A 213 11.43 -6.82 20.86
CA THR A 213 12.25 -6.25 19.79
C THR A 213 12.18 -4.73 19.72
N ASN A 214 11.61 -4.07 20.74
CA ASN A 214 11.41 -2.61 20.76
C ASN A 214 10.68 -2.10 19.49
N ALA A 215 9.68 -2.85 19.03
CA ALA A 215 9.05 -2.62 17.75
C ALA A 215 7.52 -2.47 17.81
N PHE A 216 6.98 -1.92 16.73
CA PHE A 216 5.56 -1.82 16.43
C PHE A 216 5.32 -2.40 15.04
N ASN A 217 4.20 -3.07 14.84
CA ASN A 217 3.71 -3.43 13.51
C ASN A 217 2.32 -2.82 13.33
N PHE A 218 2.16 -2.03 12.28
CA PHE A 218 0.88 -1.48 11.87
C PHE A 218 0.33 -2.33 10.72
N LEU A 219 -0.93 -2.73 10.82
CA LEU A 219 -1.66 -3.36 9.73
C LEU A 219 -2.70 -2.35 9.24
N LEU A 220 -2.55 -1.91 8.00
CA LEU A 220 -3.43 -0.98 7.31
C LEU A 220 -4.35 -1.80 6.42
N HIS A 221 -5.62 -1.88 6.81
CA HIS A 221 -6.61 -2.66 6.08
C HIS A 221 -7.07 -1.92 4.82
N ASP A 222 -7.31 -2.68 3.75
CA ASP A 222 -7.76 -2.16 2.45
C ASP A 222 -6.90 -1.02 1.86
N ALA A 223 -5.59 -1.06 2.10
CA ALA A 223 -4.66 0.00 1.69
C ALA A 223 -4.12 -0.13 0.26
N LEU A 224 -4.30 -1.29 -0.38
CA LEU A 224 -3.69 -1.60 -1.67
C LEU A 224 -4.67 -1.59 -2.85
N GLY A 225 -5.86 -1.02 -2.71
CA GLY A 225 -6.77 -0.77 -3.85
C GLY A 225 -7.25 -2.03 -4.58
N GLY A 226 -7.39 -3.14 -3.88
CA GLY A 226 -7.77 -4.46 -4.39
C GLY A 226 -6.65 -5.49 -4.44
N GLY A 227 -5.43 -5.12 -4.00
CA GLY A 227 -4.27 -6.00 -3.85
C GLY A 227 -3.62 -6.46 -5.17
N GLY A 228 -2.30 -6.65 -5.16
CA GLY A 228 -1.54 -7.22 -6.28
C GLY A 228 -1.89 -6.64 -7.65
N VAL A 229 -2.20 -7.50 -8.63
CA VAL A 229 -2.58 -7.08 -10.00
C VAL A 229 -4.00 -6.50 -10.10
N GLY A 230 -4.78 -6.54 -9.02
CA GLY A 230 -6.12 -5.96 -8.95
C GLY A 230 -6.13 -4.45 -8.68
N SER A 231 -4.98 -3.90 -8.28
CA SER A 231 -4.78 -2.52 -7.88
C SER A 231 -4.41 -1.60 -9.03
N LEU A 232 -4.92 -0.37 -8.99
CA LEU A 232 -4.44 0.72 -9.84
C LEU A 232 -3.47 1.65 -9.10
N ASN A 233 -3.12 1.35 -7.84
CA ASN A 233 -2.13 2.12 -7.08
C ASN A 233 -0.77 2.03 -7.77
N LEU A 234 0.05 3.07 -7.58
CA LEU A 234 1.41 3.07 -8.11
C LEU A 234 2.32 2.10 -7.34
N ASP A 235 2.18 2.03 -6.02
CA ASP A 235 2.81 1.03 -5.16
C ASP A 235 1.78 -0.01 -4.74
N VAL A 236 1.77 -1.14 -5.43
CA VAL A 236 0.83 -2.25 -5.19
C VAL A 236 1.32 -3.26 -4.14
N GLN A 237 2.52 -3.04 -3.59
CA GLN A 237 3.16 -3.97 -2.64
C GLN A 237 3.49 -3.29 -1.30
N ALA A 238 3.01 -2.07 -1.10
CA ALA A 238 3.34 -1.20 0.03
C ALA A 238 4.86 -1.03 0.26
N LYS A 239 5.72 -1.22 -0.74
CA LYS A 239 7.18 -1.21 -0.55
C LYS A 239 7.72 0.16 -0.16
N THR A 240 6.96 1.22 -0.43
CA THR A 240 7.31 2.60 -0.11
C THR A 240 6.72 3.08 1.19
N TYR A 241 5.77 2.35 1.80
CA TYR A 241 5.02 2.84 2.96
C TYR A 241 5.91 3.02 4.18
N ALA A 242 6.91 2.15 4.39
CA ALA A 242 7.90 2.36 5.43
C ALA A 242 8.65 3.68 5.26
N GLN A 243 9.11 4.00 4.04
CA GLN A 243 9.78 5.28 3.78
C GLN A 243 8.84 6.46 4.04
N GLN A 244 7.56 6.33 3.68
CA GLN A 244 6.56 7.35 3.94
C GLN A 244 6.35 7.59 5.44
N LEU A 245 6.20 6.51 6.23
CA LEU A 245 6.02 6.60 7.67
C LEU A 245 7.29 7.10 8.38
N LEU A 246 8.48 6.80 7.86
CA LEU A 246 9.74 7.31 8.41
C LEU A 246 9.88 8.83 8.33
N ALA A 247 9.11 9.51 7.47
CA ALA A 247 9.01 10.97 7.44
C ALA A 247 8.00 11.54 8.45
N PHE A 248 7.29 10.68 9.20
CA PHE A 248 6.31 11.12 10.19
C PHE A 248 7.00 11.94 11.30
N PRO A 249 6.46 13.12 11.67
CA PRO A 249 7.05 13.95 12.71
C PRO A 249 6.77 13.39 14.11
N VAL A 250 7.81 13.25 14.91
CA VAL A 250 7.75 12.82 16.32
C VAL A 250 8.32 13.92 17.20
N LEU A 251 7.61 14.27 18.27
CA LEU A 251 8.13 15.21 19.27
C LEU A 251 9.12 14.50 20.18
N LEU A 252 10.34 15.03 20.26
CA LEU A 252 11.41 14.50 21.10
C LEU A 252 12.06 15.61 21.94
N PRO A 253 12.27 15.42 23.26
CA PRO A 253 13.04 16.33 24.10
C PRO A 253 14.46 16.55 23.59
N ARG A 254 14.95 17.79 23.70
CA ARG A 254 16.34 18.13 23.31
C ARG A 254 17.40 17.30 24.01
N THR A 255 17.13 16.84 25.23
CA THR A 255 18.03 15.97 25.99
C THR A 255 18.34 14.67 25.26
N LEU A 256 17.41 14.16 24.45
CA LEU A 256 17.56 12.92 23.68
C LEU A 256 18.06 13.14 22.24
N LEU A 257 18.06 14.38 21.74
CA LEU A 257 18.57 14.72 20.39
C LEU A 257 20.10 14.71 20.30
N SER A 258 20.77 14.83 21.44
CA SER A 258 22.21 15.08 21.51
C SER A 258 23.06 13.81 21.74
N SER A 259 22.45 12.62 21.59
CA SER A 259 22.97 11.32 22.07
C SER A 259 23.16 10.28 20.98
#